data_AF-A0A183F3Z2-F1
#
_entry.id   AF-A0A183F3Z2-F1
#
_cell.length_a   1.000
_cell.length_b   1.000
_cell.length_c   1.000
_cell.angle_alpha   90.00
_cell.angle_beta   90.00
_cell.angle_gamma   90.00
#
_symmetry.space_group_name_H-M   'P 1'
#
loop_
_entity.id
_entity.type
_entity.pdbx_description
1 polymer ?
#
loop_
_entity_poly.entity_id
_entity_poly.type
_entity_poly.pdbx_seq_one_letter_code
_entity_poly.pdbx_strand_id
1 'polypeptide(L)'
;MRYTNTTLPPWFDYVEHVVNYSCMTYMAITLPLYIAVVTIMIGLRRTAYKGMFYRIFMVGGVIDIIAIFNNYLGAIFPSRSWFLGFYMTHGPTVGQVYIIIAWTLRCSQGCTVTLLALNRATAVCSPIRHKQVRNTIGYN
;
A
#
# COMPACT_ATOMS: atom_id res chain seq x y z
N MET A 1 24.50 -18.84 -14.28
CA MET A 1 25.69 -18.49 -13.47
C MET A 1 25.21 -17.91 -12.15
N ARG A 2 25.57 -18.53 -11.03
CA ARG A 2 25.22 -18.04 -9.69
C ARG A 2 26.23 -16.93 -9.35
N TYR A 3 25.80 -15.68 -9.33
CA TYR A 3 26.66 -14.55 -8.92
C TYR A 3 26.89 -14.67 -7.41
N THR A 4 28.01 -15.26 -7.00
CA THR A 4 28.53 -15.14 -5.63
C THR A 4 29.28 -13.82 -5.54
N ASN A 5 28.88 -12.93 -4.63
CA ASN A 5 29.58 -11.68 -4.40
C ASN A 5 30.94 -11.99 -3.75
N THR A 6 32.03 -11.79 -4.49
CA THR A 6 33.40 -12.02 -3.97
C THR A 6 33.86 -10.92 -3.01
N THR A 7 33.10 -9.84 -2.86
CA THR A 7 33.39 -8.67 -2.01
C THR A 7 32.68 -8.70 -0.66
N LEU A 8 31.62 -9.49 -0.51
CA LEU A 8 30.80 -9.55 0.71
C LEU A 8 30.93 -10.90 1.40
N PRO A 9 30.73 -10.98 2.72
CA PRO A 9 30.75 -12.25 3.44
C PRO A 9 29.71 -13.23 2.87
N PRO A 10 29.99 -14.54 2.80
CA PRO A 10 29.07 -15.53 2.21
C PRO A 10 27.68 -15.61 2.86
N TRP A 11 27.56 -15.19 4.13
CA TRP A 11 26.27 -15.14 4.82
C TRP A 11 25.33 -14.06 4.24
N PHE A 12 25.88 -13.00 3.64
CA PHE A 12 25.11 -11.90 3.07
C PHE A 12 24.28 -12.39 1.88
N ASP A 13 24.88 -13.16 0.97
CA ASP A 13 24.18 -13.75 -0.19
C ASP A 13 23.03 -14.67 0.26
N TYR A 14 23.21 -15.40 1.37
CA TYR A 14 22.14 -16.22 1.94
C TYR A 14 21.00 -15.36 2.48
N VAL A 15 21.31 -14.32 3.25
CA VAL A 15 20.30 -13.39 3.79
C VAL A 15 19.56 -12.67 2.68
N GLU A 16 20.26 -12.18 1.66
CA GLU A 16 19.65 -11.52 0.50
C GLU A 16 18.66 -12.45 -0.22
N HIS A 17 19.02 -13.72 -0.42
CA HIS A 17 18.12 -14.70 -1.00
C HIS A 17 16.89 -14.95 -0.13
N VAL A 18 17.06 -15.16 1.17
CA VAL A 18 15.94 -15.39 2.10
C VAL A 18 15.00 -14.19 2.12
N VAL A 19 15.53 -12.97 2.23
CA VAL A 19 14.74 -11.73 2.23
C VAL A 19 13.98 -11.59 0.92
N ASN A 20 14.65 -11.74 -0.23
CA ASN A 20 13.98 -11.64 -1.53
C ASN A 20 12.85 -12.66 -1.68
N TYR A 21 13.09 -13.94 -1.40
CA TYR A 21 12.04 -14.97 -1.52
C TYR A 21 10.87 -14.71 -0.57
N SER A 22 11.14 -14.31 0.67
CA SER A 22 10.08 -13.99 1.64
C SER A 22 9.23 -12.80 1.19
N CYS A 23 9.85 -11.73 0.67
CA CYS A 23 9.14 -10.58 0.10
C CYS A 23 8.31 -10.95 -1.13
N MET A 24 8.84 -11.80 -2.02
CA MET A 24 8.10 -12.27 -3.20
C MET A 24 6.87 -13.12 -2.80
N THR A 25 7.02 -14.01 -1.81
CA THR A 25 5.90 -14.80 -1.29
C THR A 25 4.84 -13.91 -0.62
N TYR A 26 5.27 -12.95 0.22
CA TYR A 26 4.35 -12.01 0.85
C TYR A 26 3.57 -11.20 -0.20
N MET A 27 4.23 -10.76 -1.27
CA MET A 27 3.59 -10.05 -2.38
C MET A 27 2.57 -10.92 -3.13
N ALA A 28 2.93 -12.17 -3.44
CA ALA A 28 2.06 -13.10 -4.16
C ALA A 28 0.74 -13.36 -3.42
N ILE A 29 0.75 -13.21 -2.10
CA ILE A 29 -0.45 -13.32 -1.24
C ILE A 29 -1.16 -11.97 -1.11
N THR A 30 -0.43 -10.89 -0.85
CA THR A 30 -1.03 -9.58 -0.56
C THR A 30 -1.65 -8.91 -1.77
N LEU A 31 -1.03 -9.02 -2.96
CA LEU A 31 -1.55 -8.41 -4.19
C LEU A 31 -2.97 -8.90 -4.56
N PRO A 32 -3.26 -10.22 -4.64
CA PRO A 32 -4.61 -10.67 -4.96
C PRO A 32 -5.62 -10.32 -3.86
N LEU A 33 -5.20 -10.28 -2.58
CA LEU A 33 -6.07 -9.81 -1.49
C LEU A 33 -6.46 -8.34 -1.68
N TYR A 34 -5.51 -7.46 -1.99
CA TYR A 34 -5.82 -6.05 -2.25
C TYR A 34 -6.70 -5.86 -3.48
N ILE A 35 -6.45 -6.60 -4.57
CA ILE A 35 -7.29 -6.57 -5.77
C ILE A 35 -8.71 -7.04 -5.44
N ALA A 36 -8.87 -8.14 -4.70
CA ALA A 36 -10.17 -8.66 -4.27
C ALA A 36 -10.92 -7.64 -3.41
N VAL A 37 -10.25 -7.03 -2.44
CA VAL A 37 -10.85 -5.99 -1.58
C VAL A 37 -11.32 -4.81 -2.42
N VAL A 38 -10.48 -4.26 -3.29
CA VAL A 38 -10.83 -3.09 -4.12
C VAL A 38 -11.99 -3.43 -5.08
N THR A 39 -11.98 -4.60 -5.71
CA THR A 39 -13.05 -5.03 -6.63
C THR A 39 -14.39 -5.23 -5.91
N ILE A 40 -14.40 -5.90 -4.75
CA ILE A 40 -15.60 -6.06 -3.92
C ILE A 40 -16.16 -4.69 -3.54
N MET A 41 -15.31 -3.77 -3.11
CA MET A 41 -15.74 -2.44 -2.70
C MET A 41 -16.29 -1.61 -3.85
N ILE A 42 -15.70 -1.71 -5.04
CA ILE A 42 -16.22 -1.04 -6.24
C ILE A 42 -17.58 -1.62 -6.62
N GLY A 43 -17.74 -2.95 -6.58
CA GLY A 43 -19.01 -3.62 -6.88
C GLY A 43 -20.13 -3.23 -5.92
N LEU A 44 -19.82 -3.13 -4.62
CA LEU A 44 -20.79 -2.82 -3.57
C LEU A 44 -20.90 -1.33 -3.21
N ARG A 45 -20.20 -0.44 -3.94
CA ARG A 45 -20.16 1.01 -3.66
C ARG A 45 -21.53 1.68 -3.73
N ARG A 46 -22.44 1.15 -4.57
CA ARG A 46 -23.76 1.75 -4.81
C ARG A 46 -24.85 1.24 -3.86
N THR A 47 -24.61 0.13 -3.18
CA THR A 47 -25.60 -0.53 -2.32
C THR A 47 -25.23 -0.38 -0.85
N ALA A 48 -24.18 -1.07 -0.40
CA ALA A 48 -23.81 -1.18 1.01
C ALA A 48 -22.75 -0.17 1.48
N TYR A 49 -21.84 0.25 0.61
CA TYR A 49 -20.63 0.98 1.01
C TYR A 49 -20.62 2.46 0.59
N LYS A 50 -21.54 3.25 1.16
CA LYS A 50 -21.71 4.68 0.83
C LYS A 50 -20.94 5.67 1.74
N GLY A 51 -20.44 5.20 2.88
CA GLY A 51 -19.78 6.04 3.89
C GLY A 51 -18.39 6.54 3.48
N MET A 52 -17.98 7.67 4.07
CA MET A 52 -16.64 8.26 3.87
C MET A 52 -15.51 7.29 4.23
N PHE A 53 -15.72 6.45 5.26
CA PHE A 53 -14.84 5.34 5.62
C PHE A 53 -14.49 4.44 4.44
N TYR A 54 -15.50 3.98 3.69
CA TYR A 54 -15.30 3.05 2.57
C TYR A 54 -14.59 3.72 1.40
N ARG A 55 -14.79 5.02 1.19
CA ARG A 55 -14.05 5.77 0.16
C ARG A 55 -12.57 5.90 0.50
N ILE A 56 -12.25 6.29 1.75
CA ILE A 56 -10.86 6.43 2.22
C ILE A 56 -10.15 5.07 2.13
N PHE A 57 -10.82 4.01 2.57
CA PHE A 57 -10.26 2.66 2.54
C PHE A 57 -10.05 2.13 1.11
N MET A 58 -10.98 2.42 0.17
CA MET A 58 -10.80 2.08 -1.25
C MET A 58 -9.59 2.79 -1.87
N VAL A 59 -9.42 4.10 -1.59
CA VAL A 59 -8.26 4.87 -2.05
C VAL A 59 -6.96 4.29 -1.50
N GLY A 60 -6.94 3.92 -0.21
CA GLY A 60 -5.82 3.21 0.41
C GLY A 60 -5.45 1.92 -0.30
N GLY A 61 -6.44 1.07 -0.58
CA GLY A 61 -6.23 -0.18 -1.30
C GLY A 61 -5.64 0.01 -2.70
N VAL A 62 -6.04 1.05 -3.42
CA VAL A 62 -5.45 1.38 -4.73
C VAL A 62 -4.01 1.86 -4.58
N ILE A 63 -3.71 2.71 -3.61
CA ILE A 63 -2.35 3.18 -3.31
C ILE A 63 -1.44 1.99 -2.97
N ASP A 64 -1.93 1.03 -2.19
CA ASP A 64 -1.17 -0.16 -1.80
C ASP A 64 -0.84 -1.06 -3.01
N ILE A 65 -1.79 -1.24 -3.94
CA ILE A 65 -1.54 -1.96 -5.20
C ILE A 65 -0.44 -1.26 -6.01
N ILE A 66 -0.53 0.05 -6.20
CA ILE A 66 0.49 0.83 -6.94
C ILE A 66 1.85 0.72 -6.25
N ALA A 67 1.89 0.73 -4.91
CA ALA A 67 3.13 0.60 -4.14
C ALA A 67 3.78 -0.76 -4.32
N ILE A 68 2.99 -1.84 -4.36
CA ILE A 68 3.47 -3.19 -4.64
C ILE A 68 4.10 -3.25 -6.04
N PHE A 69 3.42 -2.73 -7.06
CA PHE A 69 3.95 -2.69 -8.42
C PHE A 69 5.25 -1.88 -8.51
N ASN A 70 5.30 -0.68 -7.91
CA ASN A 70 6.49 0.16 -7.93
C ASN A 70 7.69 -0.52 -7.24
N ASN A 71 7.48 -1.20 -6.10
CA ASN A 71 8.56 -1.95 -5.45
C ASN A 71 9.05 -3.13 -6.29
N TYR A 72 8.15 -3.80 -7.01
CA TYR A 72 8.53 -4.94 -7.84
C TYR A 72 9.35 -4.51 -9.06
N LEU A 73 8.87 -3.49 -9.77
CA LEU A 73 9.56 -2.92 -10.93
C LEU A 73 10.82 -2.17 -10.55
N GLY A 74 10.85 -1.50 -9.39
CA GLY A 74 11.98 -0.64 -9.00
C GLY A 74 13.07 -1.32 -8.18
N ALA A 75 12.76 -2.40 -7.45
CA ALA A 75 13.71 -3.05 -6.54
C ALA A 75 13.91 -4.54 -6.82
N ILE A 76 12.84 -5.32 -6.99
CA ILE A 76 12.95 -6.79 -7.10
C ILE A 76 13.40 -7.24 -8.50
N PHE A 77 12.91 -6.60 -9.57
CA PHE A 77 13.34 -6.94 -10.93
C PHE A 77 14.83 -6.64 -11.15
N PRO A 78 15.37 -5.46 -10.77
CA PRO A 78 16.79 -5.19 -10.80
C PRO A 78 17.62 -6.17 -9.96
N SER A 79 17.19 -6.50 -8.73
CA SER A 79 17.96 -7.41 -7.84
C SER A 79 18.07 -8.83 -8.40
N ARG A 80 17.08 -9.27 -9.19
CA ARG A 80 17.10 -10.56 -9.90
C ARG A 80 17.78 -10.49 -11.27
N SER A 81 18.34 -9.34 -11.64
CA SER A 81 18.88 -9.06 -12.98
C SER A 81 17.85 -9.29 -14.10
N TRP A 82 16.55 -9.19 -13.80
CA TRP A 82 15.49 -9.23 -14.80
C TRP A 82 15.45 -7.89 -15.53
N PHE A 83 15.27 -7.93 -16.85
CA PHE A 83 15.27 -6.73 -17.72
C PHE A 83 16.53 -5.84 -17.58
N LEU A 84 17.69 -6.44 -17.29
CA LEU A 84 18.94 -5.71 -17.03
C LEU A 84 19.29 -4.70 -18.13
N GLY A 85 19.07 -5.04 -19.40
CA GLY A 85 19.29 -4.12 -20.53
C GLY A 85 18.45 -2.85 -20.46
N PHE A 86 17.20 -2.93 -19.99
CA PHE A 86 16.35 -1.75 -19.79
C PHE A 86 16.88 -0.86 -18.67
N TYR A 87 17.21 -1.45 -17.51
CA TYR A 87 17.72 -0.69 -16.36
C TYR A 87 19.11 -0.09 -16.63
N MET A 88 19.99 -0.81 -17.32
CA MET A 88 21.32 -0.30 -17.68
C MET A 88 21.24 0.81 -18.74
N THR A 89 20.34 0.70 -19.72
CA THR A 89 20.17 1.74 -20.77
C THR A 89 19.65 3.05 -20.20
N HIS A 90 18.75 2.99 -19.22
CA HIS A 90 18.16 4.19 -18.60
C HIS A 90 18.93 4.67 -17.36
N GLY A 91 20.01 3.98 -16.98
CA GLY A 91 20.91 4.36 -15.90
C GLY A 91 20.19 4.72 -14.58
N PRO A 92 20.55 5.84 -13.93
CA PRO A 92 20.02 6.21 -12.61
C PRO A 92 18.56 6.68 -12.65
N THR A 93 18.03 7.05 -13.82
CA THR A 93 16.68 7.65 -13.94
C THR A 93 15.59 6.73 -13.43
N VAL A 94 15.66 5.43 -13.73
CA VAL A 94 14.66 4.45 -13.28
C VAL A 94 14.66 4.31 -11.75
N GLY A 95 15.85 4.31 -11.14
CA GLY A 95 16.00 4.28 -9.68
C GLY A 95 15.45 5.54 -9.01
N GLN A 96 15.69 6.71 -9.60
CA GLN A 96 15.16 7.99 -9.09
C GLN A 96 13.63 8.02 -9.15
N VAL A 97 13.03 7.60 -10.27
CA VAL A 97 11.57 7.50 -10.42
C VAL A 97 10.99 6.54 -9.38
N TYR A 98 11.60 5.37 -9.20
CA TYR A 98 11.21 4.42 -8.16
C TYR A 98 11.19 5.05 -6.76
N ILE A 99 12.26 5.75 -6.37
CA ILE A 99 12.39 6.38 -5.05
C ILE A 99 11.33 7.47 -4.85
N ILE A 100 11.11 8.33 -5.85
CA ILE A 100 10.11 9.40 -5.79
C ILE A 100 8.71 8.81 -5.57
N ILE A 101 8.35 7.80 -6.35
CA ILE A 101 7.06 7.13 -6.22
C ILE A 101 6.95 6.43 -4.86
N ALA A 102 7.99 5.72 -4.42
CA ALA A 102 8.00 5.00 -3.15
C ALA A 102 7.75 5.94 -1.95
N TRP A 103 8.40 7.11 -1.91
CA TRP A 103 8.18 8.08 -0.85
C TRP A 103 6.80 8.74 -0.92
N THR A 104 6.32 9.07 -2.12
CA THR A 104 5.00 9.67 -2.33
C THR A 104 3.87 8.73 -1.86
N LEU A 105 3.97 7.44 -2.20
CA LEU A 105 2.99 6.44 -1.80
C LEU A 105 3.02 6.20 -0.29
N ARG A 106 4.20 6.14 0.32
CA ARG A 106 4.34 5.99 1.78
C ARG A 106 3.70 7.16 2.55
N CYS A 107 3.90 8.40 2.09
CA CYS A 107 3.21 9.56 2.65
C CYS A 107 1.69 9.44 2.52
N SER A 108 1.21 9.00 1.34
CA SER A 108 -0.21 8.86 1.08
C SER A 108 -0.86 7.76 1.92
N GLN A 109 -0.19 6.63 2.13
CA GLN A 109 -0.62 5.58 3.07
C GLN A 109 -0.75 6.10 4.50
N GLY A 110 0.25 6.87 4.97
CA GLY A 110 0.20 7.52 6.27
C GLY A 110 -1.01 8.46 6.42
N CYS A 111 -1.29 9.26 5.38
CA CYS A 111 -2.47 10.11 5.34
C CYS A 111 -3.78 9.29 5.37
N THR A 112 -3.88 8.21 4.58
CA THR A 112 -5.08 7.36 4.54
C THR A 112 -5.37 6.74 5.90
N VAL A 113 -4.36 6.18 6.58
CA VAL A 113 -4.53 5.58 7.91
C VAL A 113 -4.93 6.64 8.94
N THR A 114 -4.33 7.83 8.87
CA THR A 114 -4.68 8.96 9.75
C THR A 114 -6.12 9.40 9.54
N LEU A 115 -6.57 9.57 8.29
CA LEU A 115 -7.95 9.90 7.96
C LEU A 115 -8.92 8.81 8.41
N LEU A 116 -8.55 7.53 8.31
CA LEU A 116 -9.35 6.42 8.81
C LEU A 116 -9.51 6.47 10.33
N ALA A 117 -8.40 6.75 11.04
CA ALA A 117 -8.39 6.92 12.48
C ALA A 117 -9.22 8.14 12.91
N LEU A 118 -9.09 9.27 12.24
CA LEU A 118 -9.88 10.48 12.48
C LEU A 118 -11.37 10.26 12.21
N ASN A 119 -11.72 9.54 11.13
CA ASN A 119 -13.11 9.18 10.84
C ASN A 119 -13.71 8.33 11.98
N ARG A 120 -12.93 7.40 12.56
CA ARG A 120 -13.36 6.61 13.73
C ARG A 120 -13.43 7.47 15.00
N ALA A 121 -12.42 8.29 15.26
CA ALA A 121 -12.40 9.19 16.42
C ALA A 121 -13.57 10.17 16.39
N THR A 122 -13.90 10.73 15.22
CA THR A 122 -15.05 11.63 15.04
C THR A 122 -16.37 10.92 15.34
N ALA A 123 -16.54 9.67 14.92
CA ALA A 123 -17.73 8.89 15.24
C ALA A 123 -17.88 8.61 16.75
N VAL A 124 -16.76 8.42 17.47
CA VAL A 124 -16.75 8.16 18.92
C VAL A 124 -16.85 9.43 19.75
N CYS A 125 -16.24 10.54 19.32
CA CYS A 125 -16.27 11.83 20.01
C CYS A 125 -17.51 12.66 19.70
N SER A 126 -18.23 12.35 18.61
CA SER A 126 -19.48 13.01 18.23
C SER A 126 -20.74 12.12 18.34
N PRO A 127 -21.01 11.43 19.47
CA PRO A 127 -22.34 10.90 19.76
C PRO A 127 -23.34 12.03 20.11
N ILE A 128 -22.85 13.27 20.26
CA ILE A 128 -23.50 14.39 20.95
C ILE A 128 -24.57 15.10 20.08
N ARG A 129 -24.42 15.14 18.75
CA ARG A 129 -25.43 15.81 17.89
C ARG A 129 -26.77 15.06 17.80
N HIS A 130 -26.80 13.76 18.10
CA HIS A 130 -28.05 13.00 18.19
C HIS A 130 -28.75 13.12 19.55
N LYS A 131 -28.02 13.43 20.63
CA LYS A 131 -28.63 13.69 21.95
C LYS A 131 -29.16 15.12 22.08
N GLN A 132 -28.50 16.12 21.47
CA GLN A 132 -28.98 17.51 21.52
C GLN A 132 -30.28 17.73 20.73
N VAL A 133 -30.43 17.15 19.53
CA VAL A 133 -31.70 17.25 18.77
C VAL A 133 -32.84 16.49 19.47
N ARG A 134 -32.56 15.39 20.17
CA ARG A 134 -33.58 14.64 20.92
C ARG A 134 -34.04 15.37 22.20
N ASN A 135 -33.14 16.08 22.89
CA ASN A 135 -33.49 16.84 24.10
C ASN A 135 -34.18 18.19 23.80
N THR A 136 -33.96 18.79 22.63
CA THR A 136 -34.64 20.03 22.21
C THR A 136 -36.02 19.77 21.57
N ILE A 137 -36.26 18.57 21.02
CA ILE A 137 -37.56 18.16 20.45
C ILE A 137 -38.44 17.42 21.48
N GLY A 138 -37.85 16.97 22.60
CA GLY A 138 -38.60 16.50 23.77
C GLY A 138 -39.23 17.64 24.56
N TYR A 139 -40.23 18.30 23.97
CA TYR A 139 -41.26 18.98 24.75
C TYR A 139 -42.16 17.93 25.40
N ASN A 140 -41.94 17.72 26.70
CA ASN A 140 -42.90 17.50 27.79
C ASN A 140 -42.26 16.69 28.92
#